data_AF-A0AAJ1UXW2-F1
#
_entry.id   AF-A0AAJ1UXW2-F1
#
_cell.length_a   1.000
_cell.length_b   1.000
_cell.length_c   1.000
_cell.angle_alpha   90.00
_cell.angle_beta   90.00
_cell.angle_gamma   90.00
#
_symmetry.space_group_name_H-M   'P 1'
#
loop_
_entity.id
_entity.type
_entity.pdbx_description
1 polymer ?
#
loop_
_entity_poly.entity_id
_entity_poly.type
_entity_poly.pdbx_seq_one_letter_code
_entity_poly.pdbx_strand_id
1 'polypeptide(L)' 'MVCISSFSFEAYAGTVYHQLGMLSELGIIRGEEQETGTKCARRGATAYEMTEKGMKAFQEFKKKWKEPLEYAYKNLNT' A
#
# COMPACT_ATOMS: atom_id res chain seq x y z
N MET A 1 -9.32 -4.60 15.66
CA MET A 1 -7.97 -4.13 15.32
C MET A 1 -7.43 -5.04 14.24
N VAL A 2 -7.24 -4.55 13.01
CA VAL A 2 -6.69 -5.36 11.92
C VAL A 2 -5.19 -5.09 11.87
N CYS A 3 -4.40 -6.10 12.22
CA CYS A 3 -2.94 -6.05 12.17
C CYS A 3 -2.50 -6.91 10.98
N ILE A 4 -1.76 -6.33 10.04
CA ILE A 4 -1.17 -7.06 8.91
C ILE A 4 0.30 -7.29 9.27
N SER A 5 0.65 -8.50 9.70
CA SER A 5 2.03 -8.86 10.04
C SER A 5 2.76 -9.42 8.82
N SER A 6 3.48 -8.56 8.12
CA SER A 6 4.52 -8.99 7.17
C SER A 6 5.79 -8.18 7.48
N PHE A 7 6.95 -8.82 7.52
CA PHE A 7 8.24 -8.21 7.90
C PHE A 7 8.30 -7.56 9.31
N SER A 8 7.58 -8.10 10.30
CA SER A 8 7.49 -7.49 11.65
C SER A 8 7.06 -6.02 11.66
N PHE A 9 6.38 -5.59 10.59
CA PHE A 9 5.85 -4.23 10.45
C PHE A 9 4.40 -4.22 10.90
N GLU A 10 4.12 -3.62 12.05
CA GLU A 10 2.75 -3.40 12.51
C GLU A 10 2.24 -2.08 11.97
N ALA A 11 1.25 -2.14 11.07
CA ALA A 11 0.57 -0.96 10.54
C ALA A 11 -0.81 -0.83 11.17
N TYR A 12 -1.10 0.34 11.77
CA TYR A 12 -2.43 0.65 12.26
C TYR A 12 -3.37 0.99 11.11
N ALA A 13 -4.59 0.46 11.14
CA ALA A 13 -5.60 0.70 10.11
C ALA A 13 -5.81 2.21 9.85
N GLY A 14 -5.86 3.04 10.89
CA GLY A 14 -6.00 4.50 10.74
C GLY A 14 -4.85 5.14 9.96
N THR A 15 -3.61 4.68 10.20
CA THR A 15 -2.43 5.11 9.45
C THR A 15 -2.51 4.68 7.98
N VAL A 16 -2.91 3.44 7.73
CA VAL A 16 -3.06 2.91 6.36
C VAL A 16 -4.11 3.69 5.59
N TYR A 17 -5.29 3.94 6.17
CA TYR A 17 -6.35 4.72 5.50
C TYR A 17 -5.93 6.17 5.24
N HIS A 18 -5.25 6.80 6.18
CA HIS A 18 -4.74 8.16 5.99
C HIS A 18 -3.71 8.22 4.85
N GLN A 19 -2.79 7.24 4.79
CA GLN A 19 -1.81 7.13 3.72
C GLN A 19 -2.47 6.86 2.36
N LEU A 20 -3.47 5.99 2.30
CA LEU A 20 -4.24 5.75 1.07
C LEU A 20 -4.94 7.03 0.59
N GLY A 21 -5.52 7.81 1.51
CA GLY A 21 -6.11 9.13 1.19
C GLY A 21 -5.09 10.07 0.56
N MET A 22 -3.93 10.26 1.20
CA MET A 22 -2.85 11.10 0.66
C MET A 22 -2.37 10.62 -0.71
N LEU A 23 -2.18 9.32 -0.90
CA LEU A 23 -1.73 8.77 -2.19
C LEU A 23 -2.78 8.96 -3.29
N SER A 24 -4.06 8.91 -2.93
CA SER A 24 -5.17 9.18 -3.85
C SER A 24 -5.22 10.66 -4.24
N GLU A 25 -5.09 11.57 -3.27
CA GLU A 25 -5.04 13.03 -3.52
C GLU A 25 -3.86 13.43 -4.40
N LEU A 26 -2.71 12.75 -4.23
CA LEU A 26 -1.53 12.96 -5.07
C LEU A 26 -1.65 12.33 -6.47
N GLY A 27 -2.72 11.59 -6.76
CA GLY A 27 -2.95 10.90 -8.02
C GLY A 27 -1.97 9.74 -8.26
N ILE A 28 -1.41 9.16 -7.19
CA ILE A 28 -0.50 8.00 -7.25
C ILE A 28 -1.33 6.71 -7.34
N ILE A 29 -2.44 6.66 -6.61
CA ILE A 29 -3.40 5.57 -6.67
C ILE A 29 -4.78 6.11 -7.01
N ARG A 30 -5.63 5.25 -7.56
CA ARG A 30 -7.03 5.53 -7.83
C ARG A 30 -7.88 4.52 -7.08
N GLY A 31 -8.77 5.01 -6.21
CA GLY A 31 -9.77 4.18 -5.55
C GLY A 31 -11.00 4.01 -6.43
N GLU A 32 -11.45 2.77 -6.63
CA GLU A 32 -12.76 2.47 -7.20
C GLU A 32 -13.60 1.71 -6.17
N GLU A 33 -14.82 2.18 -5.93
CA GLU A 33 -15.77 1.48 -5.08
C GLU A 33 -16.22 0.20 -5.77
N GLN A 34 -16.02 -0.94 -5.13
CA GLN A 34 -16.48 -2.21 -5.67
C GLN A 34 -17.92 -2.47 -5.26
N GLU A 35 -18.80 -2.61 -6.26
CA GLU A 35 -20.11 -3.18 -6.06
C GLU A 35 -19.96 -4.65 -5.67
N THR A 36 -20.14 -4.94 -4.39
CA THR A 36 -19.93 -6.29 -3.88
C THR A 36 -21.28 -7.02 -3.84
N GLY A 37 -21.49 -7.94 -4.79
CA GLY A 37 -22.76 -8.66 -4.98
C GLY A 37 -23.12 -9.72 -3.91
N THR A 38 -22.43 -9.72 -2.77
CA THR A 38 -22.66 -10.68 -1.66
C THR A 38 -23.31 -9.98 -0.48
N LYS A 39 -24.36 -10.60 0.09
CA LYS A 39 -25.14 -10.07 1.24
C LYS A 39 -24.30 -9.74 2.48
N CYS A 40 -23.06 -10.24 2.56
CA CYS A 40 -22.13 -10.06 3.67
C CYS A 40 -21.06 -9.01 3.39
N ALA A 41 -20.89 -8.60 2.13
CA ALA A 41 -19.91 -7.61 1.76
C ALA A 41 -20.50 -6.22 1.97
N ARG A 42 -19.92 -5.49 2.92
CA ARG A 42 -20.30 -4.12 3.24
C ARG A 42 -20.25 -3.29 1.95
N ARG A 43 -21.36 -2.64 1.60
CA ARG A 43 -21.38 -1.47 0.70
C ARG A 43 -20.18 -0.58 1.08
N GLY A 44 -19.24 -0.35 0.15
CA GLY A 44 -18.10 0.54 0.36
C GLY A 44 -16.72 -0.12 0.53
N ALA A 45 -16.47 -1.30 -0.04
CA ALA A 45 -15.11 -1.77 -0.21
C ALA A 45 -14.44 -1.01 -1.36
N THR A 46 -13.46 -0.16 -1.06
CA THR A 46 -12.68 0.57 -2.08
C THR A 46 -11.46 -0.26 -2.47
N ALA A 47 -11.40 -0.69 -3.73
CA ALA A 47 -10.19 -1.25 -4.31
C ALA A 47 -9.31 -0.11 -4.81
N TYR A 48 -7.99 -0.21 -4.64
CA TYR A 48 -7.04 0.79 -5.12
C TYR A 48 -6.16 0.21 -6.21
N GLU A 49 -6.03 0.95 -7.31
CA GLU A 49 -5.12 0.64 -8.40
C GLU A 49 -4.04 1.71 -8.53
N MET A 50 -2.84 1.34 -8.94
CA MET A 50 -1.79 2.32 -9.23
C MET A 50 -2.08 3.03 -10.55
N THR A 51 -1.92 4.35 -10.56
CA THR A 51 -1.94 5.13 -11.80
C THR A 51 -0.60 5.01 -12.54
N GLU A 52 -0.52 5.51 -13.76
CA GLU A 52 0.77 5.60 -14.48
C GLU A 52 1.81 6.43 -13.72
N LYS A 53 1.37 7.54 -13.11
CA LYS A 53 2.19 8.38 -12.23
C LYS A 53 2.69 7.58 -11.02
N GLY A 54 1.80 6.80 -10.41
CA GLY A 54 2.16 5.96 -9.27
C GLY A 54 3.13 4.85 -9.64
N MET A 55 2.93 4.20 -10.79
CA MET A 55 3.85 3.19 -11.30
C MET A 55 5.25 3.78 -11.52
N LYS A 56 5.35 4.96 -12.13
CA LYS A 56 6.64 5.64 -12.34
C LYS A 56 7.32 5.97 -11.00
N ALA A 57 6.59 6.55 -10.05
CA ALA A 57 7.11 6.85 -8.71
C ALA A 57 7.56 5.58 -7.97
N PHE A 58 6.83 4.49 -8.12
CA PHE A 58 7.18 3.19 -7.53
C PHE A 58 8.46 2.60 -8.14
N GLN A 59 8.67 2.74 -9.45
CA GLN A 59 9.92 2.30 -10.09
C GLN A 59 11.12 3.13 -9.63
N GLU A 60 10.96 4.44 -9.51
CA GLU A 60 12.01 5.32 -8.96
C GLU A 60 12.33 4.97 -7.50
N PHE A 61 11.29 4.73 -6.69
CA PHE A 61 11.43 4.23 -5.33
C PHE A 61 12.22 2.92 -5.30
N LYS A 62 11.82 1.92 -6.09
CA LYS A 62 12.53 0.64 -6.18
C LYS A 62 13.99 0.83 -6.54
N LYS A 63 14.30 1.65 -7.54
CA LYS A 63 15.68 1.91 -7.95
C LYS A 63 16.50 2.55 -6.83
N LYS A 64 15.93 3.53 -6.11
CA LYS A 64 16.62 4.23 -5.02
C LYS A 64 16.83 3.35 -3.79
N TRP A 65 15.85 2.53 -3.46
CA TRP A 65 15.84 1.74 -2.22
C TRP A 65 16.34 0.31 -2.38
N LYS A 66 16.66 -0.13 -3.61
CA LYS A 66 17.18 -1.47 -3.88
C LYS A 66 18.40 -1.81 -3.02
N GLU A 67 19.46 -1.02 -3.10
CA GLU A 67 20.71 -1.30 -2.37
C GLU A 67 20.53 -1.22 -0.84
N PRO A 68 19.87 -0.19 -0.27
CA PRO A 68 19.59 -0.17 1.17
C PRO A 68 18.76 -1.36 1.66
N LEU A 69 17.74 -1.78 0.90
CA LEU A 69 16.89 -2.91 1.28
C LEU A 69 17.64 -4.24 1.18
N GLU A 70 18.46 -4.42 0.14
CA GLU A 70 19.33 -5.59 -0.01
C GLU A 70 20.36 -5.65 1.13
N TYR A 71 20.95 -4.52 1.52
CA TYR A 71 21.86 -4.43 2.66
C TYR A 71 21.16 -4.76 3.97
N ALA A 72 20.00 -4.17 4.24
CA ALA A 72 19.23 -4.44 5.46
C ALA A 72 18.84 -5.92 5.55
N TYR A 73 18.35 -6.51 4.46
CA TYR A 73 17.97 -7.92 4.41
C TYR A 73 19.14 -8.87 4.72
N LYS A 74 20.34 -8.58 4.18
CA LYS A 74 21.54 -9.38 4.45
C LYS A 74 21.98 -9.30 5.92
N ASN A 75 21.88 -8.13 6.54
CA ASN A 75 22.37 -7.91 7.90
C ASN A 75 21.33 -8.16 9.01
N LEU A 76 20.03 -8.21 8.70
CA LEU A 76 18.97 -8.53 9.66
C LEU A 76 18.74 -10.04 9.83
N ASN A 77 19.25 -10.87 8.91
CA ASN A 77 19.20 -12.33 8.99
C ASN A 77 20.51 -12.96 9.53
N THR A 78 21.37 -12.16 10.15
CA THR A 78 22.58 -12.62 10.88
C THR A 78 22.37 -12.40 12.37
#